data_AF-A0A0D3I646-F1
#
_entry.id   AF-A0A0D3I646-F1
#
_cell.length_a   1.000
_cell.length_b   1.000
_cell.length_c   1.000
_cell.angle_alpha   90.00
_cell.angle_beta   90.00
_cell.angle_gamma   90.00
#
_symmetry.space_group_name_H-M   'P 1'
#
loop_
_entity.id
_entity.type
_entity.pdbx_description
1 polymer ?
#
loop_
_entity_poly.entity_id
_entity_poly.type
_entity_poly.pdbx_seq_one_letter_code
_entity_poly.pdbx_strand_id
1 'polypeptide(L)'
;WVLLFNAAQKDEGVYTLQGNKPDVGRRTYLVGFSEKDDAESFVSLLEAETFDPASVSRWSSLQLQAFCETANFDLALVPCGGLLLPPSQNVYD
;
A
#
# COMPACT_ATOMS: atom_id res chain seq x y z
N TRP A 1 -1.41 -6.69 6.53
CA TRP A 1 -0.05 -6.70 5.97
C TRP A 1 0.14 -5.44 5.16
N VAL A 2 1.29 -4.79 5.24
CA VAL A 2 1.59 -3.59 4.45
C VAL A 2 2.93 -3.77 3.75
N LEU A 3 3.17 -2.97 2.73
CA LEU A 3 4.46 -2.93 2.05
C LEU A 3 5.32 -1.82 2.64
N LEU A 4 6.54 -2.20 3.03
CA LEU A 4 7.58 -1.29 3.51
C LEU A 4 8.74 -1.27 2.52
N PHE A 5 9.10 -0.09 2.04
CA PHE A 5 10.36 0.12 1.32
C PHE A 5 11.45 0.40 2.32
N ASN A 6 12.66 -0.13 2.05
CA ASN A 6 13.81 0.02 2.93
C ASN A 6 13.51 -0.38 4.38
N ALA A 7 12.75 -1.47 4.56
CA ALA A 7 12.40 -1.98 5.89
C ALA A 7 13.68 -2.19 6.73
N ALA A 8 13.63 -1.76 8.00
CA ALA A 8 14.77 -1.78 8.93
C ALA A 8 15.94 -0.83 8.58
N GLN A 9 15.76 0.10 7.64
CA GLN A 9 16.68 1.22 7.44
C GLN A 9 16.09 2.53 7.98
N LYS A 10 16.94 3.53 8.11
CA LYS A 10 16.59 4.89 8.55
C LYS A 10 15.66 5.61 7.56
N ASP A 11 15.64 5.18 6.31
CA ASP A 11 14.79 5.68 5.23
C ASP A 11 13.62 4.72 4.95
N GLU A 12 13.06 4.12 6.00
CA GLU A 12 11.89 3.25 5.91
C GLU A 12 10.66 4.06 5.45
N GLY A 13 9.98 3.54 4.42
CA GLY A 13 8.78 4.13 3.85
C GLY A 13 7.65 3.12 3.73
N VAL A 14 6.41 3.56 3.86
CA VAL A 14 5.22 2.74 3.60
C VAL A 14 4.71 2.96 2.18
N TYR A 15 4.23 1.89 1.54
CA TYR A 15 3.53 2.03 0.26
C TYR A 15 2.18 2.71 0.47
N THR A 16 1.98 3.82 -0.25
CA THR A 16 0.71 4.55 -0.27
C THR A 16 0.28 4.80 -1.69
N LEU A 17 -1.03 4.77 -1.94
CA LEU A 17 -1.63 5.12 -3.21
C LEU A 17 -2.19 6.54 -3.11
N GLN A 18 -1.81 7.42 -4.03
CA GLN A 18 -2.52 8.69 -4.18
C GLN A 18 -3.69 8.51 -5.14
N GLY A 19 -4.90 8.64 -4.61
CA GLY A 19 -6.10 8.68 -5.43
C GLY A 19 -6.18 10.03 -6.14
N ASN A 20 -6.00 10.03 -7.46
CA ASN A 20 -6.24 11.21 -8.29
C ASN A 20 -7.71 11.23 -8.72
N LYS A 21 -8.64 11.42 -7.77
CA LYS A 21 -10.04 11.71 -8.14
C LYS A 21 -10.14 13.21 -8.47
N PRO A 22 -10.57 13.59 -9.68
CA PRO A 22 -10.63 14.99 -10.10
C PRO A 22 -11.50 15.87 -9.19
N ASP A 23 -12.50 15.29 -8.51
CA ASP A 23 -13.47 16.02 -7.68
C ASP A 23 -13.17 16.06 -6.17
N VAL A 24 -12.23 15.27 -5.64
CA VAL A 24 -12.10 15.05 -4.17
C VAL A 24 -10.73 15.48 -3.60
N GLY A 25 -9.85 16.02 -4.43
CA GLY A 25 -8.49 16.41 -4.03
C GLY A 25 -7.55 15.21 -3.84
N ARG A 26 -6.25 15.47 -3.74
CA ARG A 26 -5.23 14.43 -3.52
C ARG A 26 -5.46 13.76 -2.16
N ARG A 27 -6.06 12.58 -2.17
CA ARG A 27 -6.15 11.71 -0.98
C ARG A 27 -5.12 10.60 -1.07
N THR A 28 -4.41 10.41 0.03
CA THR A 28 -3.42 9.34 0.17
C THR A 28 -4.06 8.18 0.91
N TYR A 29 -3.94 7.00 0.33
CA TYR A 29 -4.49 5.75 0.84
C TYR A 29 -3.32 4.82 1.22
N LEU A 30 -3.24 4.44 2.48
CA LEU A 30 -2.33 3.39 2.93
C LEU A 30 -2.87 2.05 2.47
N VAL A 31 -2.06 1.27 1.75
CA VAL A 31 -2.49 -0.05 1.26
C VAL A 31 -2.19 -1.12 2.31
N GLY A 32 -3.24 -1.83 2.72
CA GLY A 32 -3.14 -2.97 3.61
C GLY A 32 -3.73 -4.22 2.95
N PHE A 33 -3.09 -5.37 3.12
CA PHE A 33 -3.56 -6.67 2.66
C PHE A 33 -4.00 -7.53 3.83
N SER A 34 -5.08 -8.29 3.63
CA SER A 34 -5.58 -9.24 4.64
C SER A 34 -4.66 -10.45 4.75
N GLU A 35 -4.11 -10.92 3.64
CA GLU A 35 -3.18 -12.05 3.59
C GLU A 35 -1.75 -11.63 3.24
N LYS A 36 -0.79 -12.46 3.63
CA LYS A 36 0.62 -12.26 3.29
C LYS A 36 0.89 -12.59 1.83
N ASP A 37 0.25 -13.64 1.32
CA ASP A 37 0.44 -14.14 -0.05
C ASP A 37 0.06 -13.08 -1.09
N ASP A 38 -1.11 -12.45 -0.93
CA ASP A 38 -1.54 -11.31 -1.77
C ASP A 38 -0.52 -10.16 -1.74
N ALA A 39 0.04 -9.85 -0.56
CA ALA A 39 1.03 -8.80 -0.42
C ALA A 39 2.35 -9.17 -1.10
N GLU A 40 2.83 -10.41 -0.97
CA GLU A 40 4.04 -10.90 -1.65
C GLU A 40 3.86 -10.91 -3.17
N SER A 41 2.70 -11.36 -3.65
CA SER A 41 2.36 -11.29 -5.07
C SER A 41 2.39 -9.84 -5.58
N PHE A 42 1.91 -8.89 -4.78
CA PHE A 42 1.93 -7.47 -5.14
C PHE A 42 3.35 -6.89 -5.16
N VAL A 43 4.23 -7.29 -4.24
CA VAL A 43 5.65 -6.92 -4.27
C VAL A 43 6.28 -7.33 -5.60
N SER A 44 6.07 -8.57 -6.04
CA SER A 44 6.61 -9.04 -7.32
C SER A 44 6.07 -8.25 -8.53
N LEU A 45 4.82 -7.79 -8.48
CA LEU A 45 4.26 -6.90 -9.51
C LEU A 45 4.96 -5.53 -9.53
N LEU A 46 5.21 -4.94 -8.36
CA LEU A 46 5.94 -3.68 -8.25
C LEU A 46 7.37 -3.81 -8.80
N GLU A 47 8.08 -4.88 -8.44
CA GLU A 47 9.43 -5.16 -8.96
C GLU A 47 9.43 -5.31 -10.49
N ALA A 48 8.40 -5.95 -11.06
CA ALA A 48 8.22 -6.07 -12.50
C ALA A 48 8.02 -4.71 -13.20
N GLU A 49 7.43 -3.73 -12.50
CA GLU A 49 7.28 -2.36 -12.95
C GLU A 49 8.50 -1.46 -12.64
N THR A 50 9.63 -2.05 -12.24
CA THR A 50 10.88 -1.34 -11.91
C THR A 50 10.81 -0.50 -10.62
N PHE A 51 9.84 -0.78 -9.73
CA PHE A 51 9.85 -0.19 -8.39
C PHE A 51 10.94 -0.81 -7.51
N ASP A 52 11.30 -0.09 -6.45
CA ASP A 52 12.20 -0.59 -5.42
C ASP A 52 11.64 -1.85 -4.72
N PRO A 53 12.53 -2.74 -4.23
CA PRO A 53 12.10 -3.94 -3.53
C PRO A 53 11.39 -3.56 -2.22
N ALA A 54 10.13 -3.99 -2.09
CA ALA A 54 9.32 -3.80 -0.91
C ALA A 54 9.28 -5.07 -0.04
N SER A 55 9.22 -4.88 1.27
CA SER A 55 9.11 -5.96 2.25
C SER A 55 7.71 -5.98 2.86
N VAL A 56 7.12 -7.16 2.93
CA VAL A 56 5.80 -7.35 3.54
C VAL A 56 5.93 -7.35 5.06
N SER A 57 5.28 -6.40 5.72
CA SER A 57 5.30 -6.25 7.18
C SER A 57 3.91 -6.39 7.79
N ARG A 58 3.84 -7.02 8.96
CA ARG A 58 2.58 -7.24 9.67
C ARG A 58 2.28 -6.07 10.58
N TRP A 59 1.39 -5.19 10.15
CA TRP A 59 0.86 -4.12 10.99
C TRP A 59 -0.45 -4.56 11.65
N SER A 60 -0.64 -4.17 12.90
CA SER A 60 -1.91 -4.34 13.61
C SER A 60 -2.90 -3.27 13.17
N SER A 61 -4.20 -3.57 13.31
CA SER A 61 -5.27 -2.61 13.04
C SER A 61 -5.12 -1.32 13.84
N LEU A 62 -4.68 -1.43 15.09
CA LEU A 62 -4.44 -0.29 15.97
C LEU A 62 -3.28 0.59 15.49
N GLN A 63 -2.19 -0.02 15.00
CA GLN A 63 -1.07 0.72 14.41
C GLN A 63 -1.48 1.41 13.10
N LEU A 64 -2.22 0.70 12.23
CA LEU A 64 -2.75 1.27 10.98
C LEU A 64 -3.65 2.47 11.26
N GLN A 65 -4.58 2.32 12.20
CA GLN A 65 -5.54 3.36 12.55
C GLN A 65 -4.83 4.60 13.10
N ALA A 66 -3.90 4.41 14.04
CA ALA A 66 -3.11 5.52 14.58
C ALA A 66 -2.28 6.23 13.49
N PHE A 67 -1.71 5.48 12.54
CA PHE A 67 -0.95 6.06 11.42
C PHE A 67 -1.86 6.84 10.46
N CYS A 68 -2.99 6.25 10.07
CA CYS A 68 -4.01 6.87 9.22
C CYS A 68 -4.57 8.15 9.85
N GLU A 69 -4.86 8.14 11.15
CA GLU A 69 -5.34 9.33 11.88
C GLU A 69 -4.27 10.42 11.96
N THR A 70 -3.03 10.06 12.27
CA THR A 70 -1.93 11.03 12.40
C THR A 70 -1.56 11.66 11.06
N ALA A 71 -1.54 10.86 9.99
CA ALA A 71 -1.16 11.31 8.66
C ALA A 71 -2.35 11.82 7.82
N ASN A 72 -3.58 11.69 8.34
CA ASN A 72 -4.82 11.97 7.63
C ASN A 72 -4.93 11.19 6.29
N PHE A 73 -4.55 9.91 6.34
CA PHE A 73 -4.60 8.99 5.22
C PHE A 73 -5.78 8.04 5.37
N ASP A 74 -6.40 7.70 4.26
CA ASP A 74 -7.40 6.63 4.22
C ASP A 74 -6.71 5.25 4.20
N LEU A 75 -7.41 4.20 4.63
CA LEU A 75 -6.90 2.82 4.58
C LEU A 75 -7.57 2.07 3.43
N ALA A 76 -6.79 1.61 2.47
CA ALA A 76 -7.22 0.72 1.40
C ALA A 76 -6.89 -0.73 1.79
N LEU A 77 -7.88 -1.45 2.35
CA LEU A 77 -7.71 -2.85 2.72
C LEU A 77 -8.11 -3.77 1.55
N VAL A 78 -7.17 -4.59 1.11
CA VAL A 78 -7.36 -5.64 0.11
C VAL A 78 -7.80 -6.94 0.82
N PRO A 79 -8.98 -7.48 0.51
CA PRO A 79 -9.43 -8.77 1.04
C PRO A 79 -8.60 -9.92 0.46
N CYS A 80 -8.70 -11.10 1.07
CA CYS A 80 -8.14 -12.36 0.55
C CYS A 80 -8.54 -12.58 -0.91
N GLY A 81 -7.56 -12.81 -1.79
CA GLY A 81 -7.78 -13.01 -3.22
C GLY A 81 -8.19 -11.73 -3.97
N GLY A 82 -8.01 -10.56 -3.35
CA GLY A 82 -8.23 -9.27 -3.97
C GLY A 82 -7.07 -8.94 -4.91
N LEU A 83 -7.37 -8.79 -6.20
CA LEU A 83 -6.38 -8.39 -7.19
C LEU A 83 -6.13 -6.89 -7.09
N LEU A 84 -5.03 -6.48 -6.46
CA LEU A 84 -4.54 -5.11 -6.54
C LEU A 84 -3.50 -5.02 -7.65
N LEU A 85 -3.61 -4.02 -8.52
CA LEU A 85 -2.63 -3.75 -9.57
C LEU A 85 -1.90 -2.45 -9.25
N PRO A 86 -0.61 -2.36 -9.60
CA PRO A 86 0.18 -1.17 -9.35
C PRO A 86 -0.33 0.02 -10.21
N PRO A 87 -0.03 1.27 -9.80
CA PRO A 87 -0.67 2.48 -10.32
C PRO A 87 -0.49 2.69 -11.82
N SER A 88 0.57 2.15 -12.44
CA SER A 88 0.78 2.24 -13.89
C SER A 88 -0.28 1.47 -14.69
N GLN A 89 -0.89 0.45 -14.07
CA GLN A 89 -2.04 -0.28 -14.64
C GLN A 89 -3.38 0.08 -13.99
N ASN A 90 -3.40 0.93 -12.97
CA ASN A 90 -4.61 1.29 -12.25
C ASN A 90 -5.41 2.37 -13.01
N VAL A 91 -5.86 2.01 -14.22
CA VAL A 91 -6.87 2.76 -14.97
C VAL A 91 -8.21 2.48 -14.29
N TYR A 92 -8.65 3.40 -13.44
CA TYR A 92 -10.05 3.47 -13.03
C TYR A 92 -10.79 4.25 -14.13
N ASP A 93 -11.62 3.55 -14.91
CA ASP A 93 -12.67 4.15 -15.76
C ASP A 93 -13.85 4.62 -14.89
#